data_AF-A0A0A3XEQ6-F1
#
_entry.id   AF-A0A0A3XEQ6-F1
#
_cell.length_a   1.000
_cell.length_b   1.000
_cell.length_c   1.000
_cell.angle_alpha   90.00
_cell.angle_beta   90.00
_cell.angle_gamma   90.00
#
_symmetry.space_group_name_H-M   'P 1'
#
loop_
_entity.id
_entity.type
_entity.pdbx_description
1 polymer ?
#
loop_
_entity_poly.entity_id
_entity_poly.type
_entity_poly.pdbx_seq_one_letter_code
_entity_poly.pdbx_strand_id
1 'polypeptide(L)'
;MDIQLVISISVYMAAMLLIGYYAYKRTSNLTDYMLGGRSLGPAVTALSAGASDMSGWLMMGLPGAMFSKGISASWIAIGLTLGAYANWLYVAPRLRTYTEAADNSITIPSFLENRFGDTSRILRLVSGLVIMIFFTFYVSSGLVSGGVLFENTFALDYHAGLWIVALVVVAYTLFGGFL
;
A
#
# COMPACT_ATOMS: atom_id res chain seq x y z
N MET A 1 -0.81 18.05 25.66
CA MET A 1 -0.32 16.96 24.80
C MET A 1 0.26 15.88 25.70
N ASP A 2 -0.23 14.64 25.62
CA ASP A 2 0.26 13.55 26.45
C ASP A 2 1.69 13.17 26.01
N ILE A 3 2.65 13.30 26.92
CA ILE A 3 4.06 13.04 26.64
C ILE A 3 4.29 11.58 26.19
N GLN A 4 3.49 10.63 26.69
CA GLN A 4 3.62 9.22 26.35
C GLN A 4 3.24 8.96 24.89
N LEU A 5 2.18 9.61 24.41
CA LEU A 5 1.75 9.51 23.01
C LEU A 5 2.81 10.09 22.07
N VAL A 6 3.40 11.23 22.44
CA VAL A 6 4.43 11.92 21.64
C VAL A 6 5.69 11.07 21.53
N ILE A 7 6.14 10.48 22.64
CA ILE A 7 7.30 9.58 22.63
C ILE A 7 6.99 8.36 21.75
N SER A 8 5.81 7.76 21.92
CA SER A 8 5.43 6.55 21.19
C SER A 8 5.38 6.79 19.67
N ILE A 9 4.73 7.88 19.22
CA ILE A 9 4.63 8.18 17.79
C ILE A 9 6.00 8.57 17.20
N SER A 10 6.84 9.28 17.97
CA SER A 10 8.18 9.66 17.53
C SER A 10 9.09 8.44 17.37
N VAL A 11 9.05 7.50 18.31
CA VAL A 11 9.79 6.23 18.22
C VAL A 11 9.31 5.42 17.03
N TYR A 12 7.99 5.34 16.80
CA TYR A 12 7.42 4.65 15.65
C TYR A 12 7.91 5.25 14.32
N MET A 13 7.82 6.59 14.16
CA MET A 13 8.28 7.27 12.95
C MET A 13 9.77 7.12 12.72
N ALA A 14 10.58 7.22 13.79
CA ALA A 14 12.02 6.99 13.70
C ALA A 14 12.33 5.55 13.27
N ALA A 15 11.63 4.55 13.82
CA ALA A 15 11.80 3.15 13.44
C ALA A 15 11.47 2.94 11.95
N MET A 16 10.39 3.52 11.44
CA MET A 16 10.02 3.46 10.01
C MET A 16 11.13 4.02 9.11
N LEU A 17 11.70 5.17 9.46
CA LEU A 17 12.80 5.78 8.71
C LEU A 17 14.08 4.93 8.78
N LEU A 18 14.40 4.34 9.93
CA LEU A 18 15.55 3.46 10.09
C LEU A 18 15.43 2.18 9.26
N ILE A 19 14.23 1.59 9.21
CA ILE A 19 13.93 0.43 8.35
C ILE A 19 14.10 0.82 6.87
N GLY A 20 13.52 1.95 6.45
CA GLY A 20 13.67 2.44 5.07
C GLY A 20 15.14 2.69 4.70
N TYR A 21 15.94 3.25 5.61
CA TYR A 21 17.38 3.43 5.40
C TYR A 21 18.15 2.10 5.32
N TYR A 22 17.76 1.11 6.12
CA TYR A 22 18.36 -0.22 6.05
C TYR A 22 18.04 -0.93 4.73
N ALA A 23 16.79 -0.86 4.29
CA ALA A 23 16.33 -1.41 3.02
C ALA A 23 16.98 -0.70 1.82
N TYR A 24 17.17 0.61 1.89
CA TYR A 24 17.92 1.40 0.91
C TYR A 24 19.32 0.84 0.67
N LYS A 25 20.06 0.50 1.74
CA LYS A 25 21.40 -0.10 1.62
C LYS A 25 21.43 -1.48 0.97
N ARG A 26 20.29 -2.16 0.91
CA ARG A 26 20.14 -3.50 0.33
C ARG A 26 19.54 -3.49 -1.07
N THR A 27 19.05 -2.34 -1.53
CA THR A 27 18.51 -2.19 -2.87
C THR A 27 19.62 -1.82 -3.84
N SER A 28 19.90 -2.70 -4.80
CA SER A 28 20.93 -2.46 -5.82
C SER A 28 20.35 -2.26 -7.23
N ASN A 29 19.17 -2.83 -7.49
CA ASN A 29 18.55 -2.85 -8.80
C ASN A 29 17.01 -2.75 -8.71
N LEU A 30 16.36 -2.69 -9.87
CA LEU A 30 14.91 -2.48 -9.98
C LEU A 30 14.09 -3.68 -9.47
N THR A 31 14.64 -4.90 -9.55
CA THR A 31 13.99 -6.10 -8.99
C THR A 31 14.07 -6.11 -7.47
N ASP A 32 15.18 -5.64 -6.88
CA ASP A 32 15.28 -5.44 -5.43
C ASP A 32 14.25 -4.39 -4.98
N TYR A 33 14.20 -3.26 -5.69
CA TYR A 33 13.31 -2.15 -5.33
C TYR A 33 11.82 -2.51 -5.45
N MET A 34 11.43 -3.20 -6.53
CA MET A 34 10.01 -3.49 -6.82
C MET A 34 9.52 -4.83 -6.24
N LEU A 35 10.41 -5.80 -6.01
CA LEU A 35 10.03 -7.17 -5.62
C LEU A 35 10.85 -7.70 -4.42
N GLY A 36 11.70 -6.90 -3.80
CA GLY A 36 12.54 -7.33 -2.68
C GLY A 36 13.49 -8.47 -3.03
N GLY A 37 13.91 -8.52 -4.30
CA GLY A 37 14.74 -9.60 -4.84
C GLY A 37 14.06 -10.97 -4.82
N ARG A 38 12.73 -11.03 -4.62
CA ARG A 38 11.94 -12.26 -4.43
C ARG A 38 12.44 -13.14 -3.26
N SER A 39 13.14 -12.52 -2.30
CA SER A 39 13.75 -13.20 -1.16
C SER A 39 12.82 -13.28 0.06
N LEU A 40 11.72 -12.50 0.05
CA LEU A 40 10.76 -12.45 1.15
C LEU A 40 9.92 -13.74 1.20
N GLY A 41 9.89 -14.36 2.38
CA GLY A 41 9.11 -15.57 2.62
C GLY A 41 7.59 -15.33 2.54
N PRO A 42 6.78 -16.40 2.37
CA PRO A 42 5.34 -16.29 2.15
C PRO A 42 4.60 -15.51 3.24
N ALA A 43 4.98 -15.68 4.51
CA ALA A 43 4.34 -14.98 5.63
C ALA A 43 4.56 -13.46 5.59
N VAL A 44 5.79 -13.02 5.30
CA VAL A 44 6.12 -11.59 5.22
C VAL A 44 5.42 -10.95 4.03
N THR A 45 5.42 -11.62 2.87
CA THR A 45 4.73 -11.16 1.66
C THR A 45 3.21 -11.08 1.88
N ALA A 46 2.60 -12.06 2.55
CA ALA A 46 1.19 -12.04 2.87
C ALA A 46 0.82 -10.92 3.85
N LEU A 47 1.63 -10.70 4.90
CA LEU A 47 1.45 -9.59 5.84
C LEU A 47 1.60 -8.23 5.15
N SER A 48 2.59 -8.08 4.25
CA SER A 48 2.77 -6.85 3.47
C SER A 48 1.59 -6.59 2.55
N ALA A 49 1.07 -7.62 1.88
CA ALA A 49 -0.10 -7.51 1.03
C ALA A 49 -1.35 -7.12 1.86
N GLY A 50 -1.53 -7.76 3.03
CA GLY A 50 -2.60 -7.42 3.96
C GLY A 50 -2.49 -6.00 4.50
N ALA A 51 -1.31 -5.57 4.95
CA ALA A 51 -1.08 -4.21 5.43
C ALA A 51 -1.35 -3.15 4.35
N SER A 52 -1.06 -3.47 3.08
CA SER A 52 -1.35 -2.59 1.95
C SER A 52 -2.85 -2.46 1.67
N ASP A 53 -3.62 -3.52 1.90
CA ASP A 53 -5.09 -3.48 1.77
C ASP A 53 -5.74 -2.75 2.95
N MET A 54 -5.19 -2.93 4.16
CA MET A 54 -5.70 -2.39 5.42
C MET A 54 -5.26 -0.93 5.63
N SER A 55 -5.92 0.00 4.92
CA SER A 55 -5.72 1.44 5.05
C SER A 55 -6.59 2.09 6.14
N GLY A 56 -6.56 3.43 6.20
CA GLY A 56 -7.48 4.23 7.04
C GLY A 56 -8.97 3.88 6.81
N TRP A 57 -9.32 3.26 5.68
CA TRP A 57 -10.65 2.69 5.45
C TRP A 57 -11.05 1.65 6.50
N LEU A 58 -10.16 0.77 6.95
CA LEU A 58 -10.53 -0.24 7.96
C LEU A 58 -10.75 0.40 9.33
N MET A 59 -9.97 1.43 9.67
CA MET A 59 -10.04 2.08 10.99
C MET A 59 -11.19 3.09 11.09
N MET A 60 -11.51 3.80 10.02
CA MET A 60 -12.55 4.84 10.03
C MET A 60 -13.74 4.48 9.12
N GLY A 61 -13.49 3.95 7.93
CA GLY A 61 -14.51 3.65 6.94
C GLY A 61 -15.46 2.52 7.34
N LEU A 62 -14.93 1.34 7.66
CA LEU A 62 -15.74 0.17 8.02
C LEU A 62 -16.50 0.37 9.35
N PRO A 63 -15.88 0.84 10.45
CA PRO A 63 -16.61 1.21 11.66
C PRO A 63 -17.65 2.31 11.43
N GLY A 64 -17.35 3.33 10.62
CA GLY A 64 -18.32 4.37 10.27
C GLY A 64 -19.53 3.82 9.49
N ALA A 65 -19.29 2.88 8.57
CA ALA A 65 -20.35 2.16 7.86
C ALA A 65 -21.18 1.29 8.81
N MET A 66 -20.55 0.61 9.78
CA MET A 66 -21.26 -0.18 10.79
C MET A 66 -22.03 0.70 11.78
N PHE A 67 -21.50 1.86 12.15
CA PHE A 67 -22.20 2.81 13.01
C PHE A 67 -23.47 3.34 12.35
N SER A 68 -23.42 3.61 11.04
CA SER A 68 -24.56 4.14 10.28
C SER A 68 -25.57 3.09 9.82
N LYS A 69 -25.12 1.89 9.41
CA LYS A 69 -25.97 0.82 8.83
C LYS A 69 -26.18 -0.37 9.76
N GLY A 70 -25.62 -0.32 10.97
CA GLY A 70 -25.65 -1.40 11.94
C GLY A 70 -24.83 -2.62 11.51
N ILE A 71 -25.10 -3.75 12.17
CA ILE A 71 -24.36 -5.01 11.98
C ILE A 71 -24.44 -5.57 10.56
N SER A 72 -25.41 -5.13 9.76
CA SER A 72 -25.56 -5.53 8.35
C SER A 72 -24.30 -5.23 7.53
N ALA A 73 -23.56 -4.16 7.87
CA ALA A 73 -22.30 -3.80 7.22
C ALA A 73 -21.16 -4.80 7.48
N SER A 74 -21.29 -5.72 8.45
CA SER A 74 -20.31 -6.79 8.70
C SER A 74 -20.14 -7.73 7.49
N TRP A 75 -21.14 -7.80 6.61
CA TRP A 75 -21.02 -8.53 5.34
C TRP A 75 -19.89 -8.03 4.45
N ILE A 76 -19.47 -6.77 4.59
CA ILE A 76 -18.30 -6.22 3.89
C ILE A 76 -17.05 -7.01 4.28
N ALA A 77 -16.82 -7.22 5.58
CA ALA A 77 -15.65 -7.95 6.07
C ALA A 77 -15.65 -9.42 5.60
N ILE A 78 -16.81 -10.08 5.64
CA ILE A 78 -16.96 -11.46 5.16
C ILE A 78 -16.69 -11.54 3.66
N GLY A 79 -17.29 -10.64 2.87
CA GLY A 79 -17.13 -10.59 1.42
C GLY A 79 -15.68 -10.31 1.01
N LEU A 80 -15.01 -9.37 1.68
CA LEU A 80 -13.59 -9.08 1.44
C LEU A 80 -12.71 -10.28 1.77
N THR A 81 -12.96 -10.96 2.89
CA THR A 81 -12.18 -12.15 3.29
C THR A 81 -12.31 -13.27 2.27
N LEU A 82 -13.54 -13.62 1.87
CA LEU A 82 -13.79 -14.67 0.88
C LEU A 82 -13.28 -14.28 -0.51
N GLY A 83 -13.46 -13.01 -0.90
CA GLY A 83 -12.98 -12.48 -2.18
C GLY A 83 -11.45 -12.49 -2.27
N ALA A 84 -10.76 -12.05 -1.22
CA ALA A 84 -9.31 -12.12 -1.13
C ALA A 84 -8.82 -13.56 -1.20
N TYR A 85 -9.44 -14.48 -0.44
CA TYR A 85 -9.10 -15.89 -0.48
C TYR A 85 -9.28 -16.49 -1.89
N ALA A 86 -10.41 -16.22 -2.54
CA ALA A 86 -10.66 -16.68 -3.91
C ALA A 86 -9.66 -16.08 -4.92
N ASN A 87 -9.31 -14.80 -4.79
CA ASN A 87 -8.31 -14.15 -5.62
C ASN A 87 -6.93 -14.83 -5.50
N TRP A 88 -6.51 -15.15 -4.26
CA TRP A 88 -5.26 -15.86 -4.00
C TRP A 88 -5.27 -17.30 -4.52
N LEU A 89 -6.42 -17.97 -4.50
CA LEU A 89 -6.52 -19.35 -4.97
C LEU A 89 -6.57 -19.46 -6.51
N TYR A 90 -7.34 -18.59 -7.17
CA TYR A 90 -7.66 -18.74 -8.59
C TYR A 90 -6.88 -17.79 -9.50
N VAL A 91 -6.64 -16.55 -9.06
CA VAL A 91 -6.06 -15.49 -9.91
C VAL A 91 -4.56 -15.43 -9.72
N ALA A 92 -4.08 -15.36 -8.48
CA ALA A 92 -2.66 -15.13 -8.17
C ALA A 92 -1.71 -16.17 -8.79
N PRO A 93 -1.96 -17.50 -8.71
CA PRO A 93 -1.04 -18.50 -9.27
C PRO A 93 -0.97 -18.40 -10.80
N ARG A 94 -2.13 -18.24 -11.45
CA ARG A 94 -2.20 -18.10 -12.91
C ARG A 94 -1.50 -16.83 -13.37
N LEU A 95 -1.81 -15.70 -12.74
CA LEU A 95 -1.19 -14.43 -13.06
C LEU A 95 0.33 -14.52 -12.92
N ARG A 96 0.83 -15.18 -11.86
CA ARG A 96 2.27 -15.38 -11.68
C ARG A 96 2.89 -16.15 -12.84
N THR A 97 2.35 -17.30 -13.22
CA THR A 97 2.86 -18.08 -14.36
C THR A 97 2.85 -17.28 -15.66
N TYR A 98 1.79 -16.50 -15.92
CA TYR A 98 1.71 -15.69 -17.13
C TYR A 98 2.68 -14.50 -17.12
N THR A 99 2.94 -13.89 -15.97
CA THR A 99 3.93 -12.80 -15.88
C THR A 99 5.34 -13.28 -16.22
N GLU A 100 5.70 -14.53 -15.85
CA GLU A 100 6.99 -15.12 -16.22
C GLU A 100 7.11 -15.32 -17.73
N ALA A 101 6.06 -15.87 -18.36
CA ALA A 101 6.02 -16.08 -19.80
C ALA A 101 5.97 -14.77 -20.61
N ALA A 102 5.44 -13.69 -20.04
CA ALA A 102 5.35 -12.37 -20.66
C ALA A 102 6.55 -11.48 -20.28
N ASP A 103 7.75 -11.92 -20.64
CA ASP A 103 9.03 -11.24 -20.38
C ASP A 103 9.29 -10.92 -18.90
N ASN A 104 8.88 -11.82 -18.00
CA ASN A 104 9.04 -11.66 -16.56
C ASN A 104 8.51 -10.29 -16.05
N SER A 105 7.34 -9.89 -16.57
CA SER A 105 6.70 -8.60 -16.29
C SER A 105 6.49 -8.39 -14.79
N ILE A 106 7.00 -7.27 -14.28
CA ILE A 106 6.93 -6.92 -12.85
C ILE A 106 5.75 -5.98 -12.52
N THR A 107 5.08 -5.41 -13.52
CA THR A 107 3.92 -4.54 -13.34
C THR A 107 2.72 -5.03 -14.15
N ILE A 108 1.50 -4.69 -13.72
CA ILE A 108 0.28 -5.01 -14.49
C ILE A 108 0.28 -4.33 -15.88
N PRO A 109 0.63 -3.04 -16.04
CA PRO A 109 0.70 -2.42 -17.36
C PRO A 109 1.70 -3.11 -18.32
N SER A 110 2.90 -3.45 -17.84
CA SER A 110 3.89 -4.19 -18.65
C SER A 110 3.40 -5.60 -18.99
N PHE A 111 2.75 -6.27 -18.03
CA PHE A 111 2.17 -7.58 -18.26
C PHE A 111 1.12 -7.54 -19.37
N LEU A 112 0.22 -6.54 -19.37
CA LEU A 112 -0.80 -6.40 -20.41
C LEU A 112 -0.17 -6.08 -21.77
N GLU A 113 0.80 -5.18 -21.83
CA GLU A 113 1.56 -4.88 -23.07
C GLU A 113 2.16 -6.16 -23.68
N ASN A 114 2.92 -6.92 -22.88
CA ASN A 114 3.62 -8.11 -23.35
C ASN A 114 2.66 -9.27 -23.63
N ARG A 115 1.63 -9.47 -22.81
CA ARG A 115 0.65 -10.56 -22.96
C ARG A 115 -0.16 -10.44 -24.25
N PHE A 116 -0.44 -9.22 -24.69
CA PHE A 116 -1.22 -8.95 -25.90
C PHE A 116 -0.35 -8.57 -27.11
N GLY A 117 0.98 -8.52 -26.96
CA GLY A 117 1.90 -8.13 -28.02
C GLY A 117 1.68 -6.70 -28.51
N ASP A 118 1.31 -5.79 -27.60
CA ASP A 118 1.00 -4.40 -27.95
C ASP A 118 2.27 -3.61 -28.29
N THR A 119 2.50 -3.42 -29.59
CA THR A 119 3.63 -2.63 -30.11
C THR A 119 3.40 -1.11 -30.00
N SER A 120 2.14 -0.67 -29.82
CA SER A 120 1.77 0.74 -29.72
C SER A 120 1.93 1.32 -28.31
N ARG A 121 2.08 0.45 -27.30
CA ARG A 121 2.15 0.78 -25.86
C ARG A 121 0.90 1.46 -25.29
N ILE A 122 -0.21 1.41 -26.01
CA ILE A 122 -1.48 2.01 -25.58
C ILE A 122 -1.98 1.31 -24.32
N LEU A 123 -1.88 -0.02 -24.23
CA LEU A 123 -2.31 -0.76 -23.04
C LEU A 123 -1.53 -0.32 -21.81
N ARG A 124 -0.21 -0.17 -21.93
CA ARG A 124 0.63 0.31 -20.84
C ARG A 124 0.27 1.73 -20.42
N LEU A 125 0.07 2.63 -21.38
CA LEU A 125 -0.30 4.03 -21.11
C LEU A 125 -1.65 4.14 -20.42
N VAL A 126 -2.68 3.49 -20.97
CA VAL A 126 -4.04 3.56 -20.43
C VAL A 126 -4.12 2.90 -19.06
N SER A 127 -3.55 1.69 -18.88
CA SER A 127 -3.52 1.04 -17.57
C SER A 127 -2.71 1.84 -16.55
N GLY A 128 -1.58 2.41 -16.95
CA GLY A 128 -0.76 3.27 -16.10
C GLY A 128 -1.52 4.53 -15.65
N LEU A 129 -2.24 5.19 -16.57
CA LEU A 129 -3.05 6.37 -16.26
C LEU A 129 -4.20 6.04 -15.31
N VAL A 130 -4.91 4.94 -15.55
CA VAL A 130 -5.98 4.47 -14.66
C VAL A 130 -5.41 4.22 -13.26
N ILE A 131 -4.34 3.44 -13.14
CA ILE A 131 -3.69 3.18 -11.84
C ILE A 131 -3.30 4.50 -11.17
N MET A 132 -2.63 5.41 -11.90
CA MET A 132 -2.18 6.69 -11.37
C MET A 132 -3.34 7.53 -10.81
N ILE A 133 -4.45 7.65 -11.54
CA ILE A 133 -5.62 8.43 -11.11
C ILE A 133 -6.23 7.83 -9.84
N PHE A 134 -6.54 6.52 -9.85
CA PHE A 134 -7.20 5.88 -8.71
C PHE A 134 -6.29 5.81 -7.47
N PHE A 135 -4.99 5.53 -7.65
CA PHE A 135 -4.04 5.53 -6.54
C PHE A 135 -3.77 6.93 -5.99
N THR A 136 -3.88 7.99 -6.80
CA THR A 136 -3.74 9.37 -6.30
C THR A 136 -4.81 9.68 -5.25
N PHE A 137 -6.09 9.37 -5.54
CA PHE A 137 -7.17 9.57 -4.57
C PHE A 137 -7.02 8.67 -3.34
N TYR A 138 -6.63 7.42 -3.56
CA TYR A 138 -6.38 6.47 -2.48
C TYR A 138 -5.28 6.96 -1.52
N VAL A 139 -4.10 7.32 -2.03
CA VAL A 139 -2.98 7.83 -1.23
C VAL A 139 -3.35 9.16 -0.55
N SER A 140 -4.04 10.06 -1.27
CA SER A 140 -4.54 11.31 -0.71
C SER A 140 -5.44 11.06 0.51
N SER A 141 -6.37 10.11 0.43
CA SER A 141 -7.23 9.75 1.58
C SER A 141 -6.43 9.22 2.79
N GLY A 142 -5.33 8.52 2.54
CA GLY A 142 -4.41 8.06 3.59
C GLY A 142 -3.69 9.20 4.29
N LEU A 143 -3.21 10.19 3.53
CA LEU A 143 -2.56 11.39 4.08
C LEU A 143 -3.55 12.26 4.88
N VAL A 144 -4.78 12.42 4.38
CA VAL A 144 -5.87 13.11 5.10
C VAL A 144 -6.15 12.41 6.43
N SER A 145 -6.25 11.07 6.42
CA SER A 145 -6.45 10.28 7.64
C SER A 145 -5.32 10.51 8.66
N GLY A 146 -4.08 10.64 8.19
CA GLY A 146 -2.93 10.99 9.02
C GLY A 146 -3.05 12.40 9.61
N GLY A 147 -3.41 13.40 8.82
CA GLY A 147 -3.63 14.77 9.33
C GLY A 147 -4.72 14.84 10.40
N VAL A 148 -5.85 14.17 10.16
CA VAL A 148 -6.98 14.07 11.11
C VAL A 148 -6.58 13.34 12.40
N LEU A 149 -5.73 12.32 12.31
CA LEU A 149 -5.19 11.64 13.50
C LEU A 149 -4.41 12.62 14.38
N PHE A 150 -3.54 13.44 13.75
CA PHE A 150 -2.71 14.40 14.47
C PHE A 150 -3.54 15.53 15.10
N GLU A 151 -4.53 16.04 14.37
CA GLU A 151 -5.48 17.04 14.85
C GLU A 151 -6.26 16.54 16.07
N ASN A 152 -6.89 15.36 15.97
CA ASN A 152 -7.74 14.84 17.04
C ASN A 152 -6.96 14.33 18.26
N THR A 153 -5.76 13.77 18.06
CA THR A 153 -5.01 13.10 19.14
C THR A 153 -4.05 14.06 19.84
N PHE A 154 -3.38 14.92 19.08
CA PHE A 154 -2.32 15.80 19.61
C PHE A 154 -2.75 17.26 19.71
N ALA A 155 -3.96 17.61 19.25
CA ALA A 155 -4.45 19.00 19.13
C ALA A 155 -3.48 19.89 18.33
N LEU A 156 -2.78 19.29 17.37
CA LEU A 156 -1.94 20.00 16.42
C LEU A 156 -2.78 20.50 15.24
N ASP A 157 -2.29 21.55 14.59
CA ASP A 157 -2.89 22.00 13.33
C ASP A 157 -2.89 20.86 12.29
N TYR A 158 -4.00 20.71 11.58
CA TYR A 158 -4.20 19.67 10.57
C TYR A 158 -3.09 19.67 9.51
N HIS A 159 -2.69 20.85 9.02
CA HIS A 159 -1.65 20.94 8.00
C HIS A 159 -0.28 20.56 8.56
N ALA A 160 0.03 20.94 9.79
CA ALA A 160 1.27 20.49 10.45
C ALA A 160 1.32 18.97 10.56
N GLY A 161 0.24 18.32 11.01
CA GLY A 161 0.13 16.87 11.07
C GLY A 161 0.26 16.19 9.70
N LEU A 162 -0.42 16.74 8.69
CA LEU A 162 -0.36 16.26 7.31
C LEU A 162 1.08 16.29 6.77
N TRP A 163 1.80 17.40 6.97
CA TRP A 163 3.17 17.53 6.49
C TRP A 163 4.13 16.56 7.17
N ILE A 164 3.96 16.31 8.48
CA ILE A 164 4.77 15.34 9.22
C ILE A 164 4.55 13.93 8.64
N VAL A 165 3.29 13.51 8.49
CA VAL A 165 2.96 12.20 7.92
C VAL A 165 3.48 12.07 6.49
N ALA A 166 3.25 13.08 5.65
CA ALA A 166 3.69 13.09 4.27
C ALA A 166 5.22 12.97 4.15
N LEU A 167 5.98 13.75 4.93
CA LEU A 167 7.45 13.70 4.93
C LEU A 167 7.97 12.33 5.33
N VAL A 168 7.46 11.76 6.43
CA VAL A 168 7.90 10.45 6.90
C VAL A 168 7.57 9.38 5.86
N VAL A 169 6.33 9.36 5.36
CA VAL A 169 5.87 8.37 4.38
C VAL A 169 6.68 8.45 3.09
N VAL A 170 6.84 9.65 2.51
CA VAL A 170 7.62 9.82 1.29
C VAL A 170 9.08 9.42 1.51
N ALA A 171 9.69 9.81 2.64
CA ALA A 171 11.08 9.49 2.91
C ALA A 171 11.31 7.97 3.00
N TYR A 172 10.57 7.25 3.86
CA TYR A 172 10.84 5.81 4.02
C TYR A 172 10.45 4.99 2.78
N THR A 173 9.41 5.40 2.04
CA THR A 173 8.97 4.67 0.83
C THR A 173 9.91 4.88 -0.35
N LEU A 174 10.39 6.11 -0.56
CA LEU A 174 11.28 6.44 -1.66
C LEU A 174 12.64 5.77 -1.51
N PHE A 175 13.17 5.69 -0.29
CA PHE A 175 14.47 5.06 -0.03
C PHE A 175 14.37 3.55 0.18
N GLY A 176 13.31 3.08 0.85
CA GLY A 176 13.19 1.67 1.25
C GLY A 176 12.84 0.70 0.12
N GLY A 177 12.08 1.13 -0.90
CA GLY A 177 11.52 0.20 -1.88
C GLY A 177 10.57 -0.82 -1.24
N PHE A 178 10.47 -2.02 -1.82
CA PHE A 178 9.60 -3.11 -1.32
C PHE A 178 10.19 -3.90 -0.13
N LEU A 179 11.45 -3.66 0.23
CA LEU A 179 12.21 -4.43 1.23
C LEU A 179 11.96 -3.99 2.68
#